data_AF-A0A841DQS9-F1
#
_entry.id   AF-A0A841DQS9-F1
#
_cell.length_a   1.000
_cell.length_b   1.000
_cell.length_c   1.000
_cell.angle_alpha   90.00
_cell.angle_beta   90.00
_cell.angle_gamma   90.00
#
_symmetry.space_group_name_H-M   'P 1'
#
loop_
_entity.id
_entity.type
_entity.pdbx_description
1 polymer ?
#
loop_
_entity_poly.entity_id
_entity_poly.type
_entity_poly.pdbx_seq_one_letter_code
_entity_poly.pdbx_strand_id
1 'polypeptide(L)'
;MRRRVLALLGVVALLVTPVVPAAATSTATNGCVDSVPEPGSSTPVRICYTLFEPAGASARHTVPLIFHSHGWGGSRTKDPAAFKDWLDAGFGVLSFDQRSFGESTGVAHVMNPDYEGRDVVKLVDLVAGLDWVTKQRPGDPLIGAIGGSYGGGYQFAGAFTELRDSGRTRFDALAPEITWWDLKQSLAPQEAARTMWLSILFAGGGTHLPPAVSKAFVALIATGAWPSGQAGRDLTAFFAHNGPAWQVQQGRRLDIPVLLGQGIPDNLFNLNQGLANFDRALTARARAKSILVGYNGGHTLPAVVPPGYAAAGDPCSIALGSPNFSALSIRFMRLQLLHQATGLSGFGTYHLSTANGRCLTQHSLTANKRYPLGKIVVPTGVGLPVNLPIAKGPLTIAGTPTVTADVYTVIPRSAAYFALSVGKTALTAKVVQNNTMPLREKHTARGVRRTIELPAIAVDVPAGQNLTSRSPR
;
A
#
# COMPACT_ATOMS: atom_id res chain seq x y z
N MET A 1 15.71 95.66 -18.56
CA MET A 1 14.32 95.23 -18.87
C MET A 1 14.35 93.81 -19.42
N ARG A 2 13.53 92.92 -18.85
CA ARG A 2 13.37 91.51 -19.24
C ARG A 2 12.67 91.38 -20.60
N ARG A 3 13.11 90.45 -21.46
CA ARG A 3 12.24 89.71 -22.38
C ARG A 3 12.76 88.28 -22.50
N ARG A 4 11.93 87.33 -22.05
CA ARG A 4 12.15 85.88 -22.13
C ARG A 4 11.73 85.39 -23.52
N VAL A 5 12.56 84.56 -24.15
CA VAL A 5 12.19 83.76 -25.33
C VAL A 5 11.94 82.34 -24.83
N LEU A 6 10.75 81.80 -25.09
CA LEU A 6 10.38 80.41 -24.83
C LEU A 6 10.89 79.53 -25.98
N ALA A 7 11.62 78.47 -25.66
CA ALA A 7 11.91 77.37 -26.58
C ALA A 7 11.15 76.11 -26.09
N LEU A 8 10.25 75.59 -26.95
CA LEU A 8 9.63 74.27 -26.76
C LEU A 8 10.63 73.19 -27.17
N LEU A 9 10.92 72.26 -26.26
CA LEU A 9 11.58 70.99 -26.56
C LEU A 9 10.59 69.86 -26.28
N GLY A 10 10.12 69.20 -27.34
CA GLY A 10 9.31 68.00 -27.26
C GLY A 10 10.19 66.79 -26.92
N VAL A 11 9.84 66.07 -25.86
CA VAL A 11 10.47 64.81 -25.47
C VAL A 11 9.58 63.66 -25.96
N VAL A 12 10.08 62.87 -26.92
CA VAL A 12 9.48 61.60 -27.31
C VAL A 12 10.02 60.53 -26.35
N ALA A 13 9.16 60.05 -25.44
CA ALA A 13 9.49 58.94 -24.56
C ALA A 13 9.13 57.62 -25.25
N LEU A 14 10.15 56.85 -25.67
CA LEU A 14 9.98 55.45 -26.06
C LEU A 14 9.70 54.61 -24.80
N LEU A 15 8.44 54.19 -24.65
CA LEU A 15 8.03 53.20 -23.66
C LEU A 15 8.49 51.80 -24.11
N VAL A 16 9.60 51.33 -23.55
CA VAL A 16 9.98 49.91 -23.63
C VAL A 16 9.28 49.19 -22.50
N THR A 17 8.23 48.42 -22.81
CA THR A 17 7.60 47.54 -21.84
C THR A 17 8.49 46.31 -21.63
N PRO A 18 8.84 45.95 -20.38
CA PRO A 18 9.57 44.71 -20.13
C PRO A 18 8.66 43.53 -20.45
N VAL A 19 9.05 42.72 -21.44
CA VAL A 19 8.42 41.43 -21.71
C VAL A 19 8.80 40.50 -20.56
N VAL A 20 7.88 40.28 -19.62
CA VAL A 20 8.03 39.25 -18.60
C VAL A 20 7.82 37.90 -19.31
N PRO A 21 8.81 36.99 -19.35
CA PRO A 21 8.61 35.69 -19.95
C PRO A 21 7.47 34.97 -19.20
N ALA A 22 6.49 34.47 -19.96
CA ALA A 22 5.42 33.66 -19.40
C ALA A 22 6.02 32.48 -18.65
N ALA A 23 5.59 32.26 -17.41
CA ALA A 23 6.00 31.08 -16.65
C ALA A 23 5.65 29.83 -17.46
N ALA A 24 6.66 29.01 -17.77
CA ALA A 24 6.42 27.75 -18.46
C ALA A 24 5.49 26.91 -17.57
N THR A 25 4.33 26.54 -18.11
CA THR A 25 3.34 25.72 -17.40
C THR A 25 3.54 24.25 -17.75
N SER A 26 3.35 23.36 -16.77
CA SER A 26 3.28 21.92 -17.04
C SER A 26 2.16 21.62 -18.02
N THR A 27 2.36 20.64 -18.90
CA THR A 27 1.33 20.19 -19.85
C THR A 27 0.71 18.87 -19.37
N ALA A 28 -0.58 18.69 -19.64
CA ALA A 28 -1.31 17.47 -19.33
C ALA A 28 -1.90 16.87 -20.62
N THR A 29 -1.52 15.65 -20.95
CA THR A 29 -1.92 14.97 -22.20
C THR A 29 -2.63 13.66 -21.88
N ASN A 30 -3.85 13.49 -22.39
CA ASN A 30 -4.60 12.23 -22.26
C ASN A 30 -4.31 11.29 -23.42
N GLY A 31 -4.28 9.99 -23.14
CA GLY A 31 -4.17 8.96 -24.17
C GLY A 31 -4.58 7.60 -23.64
N CYS A 32 -4.50 6.57 -24.48
CA CYS A 32 -4.63 5.18 -24.05
C CYS A 32 -3.61 4.32 -24.79
N VAL A 33 -3.20 3.21 -24.17
CA VAL A 33 -2.42 2.15 -24.83
C VAL A 33 -3.29 0.91 -25.02
N ASP A 34 -3.03 0.18 -26.09
CA ASP A 34 -3.63 -1.14 -26.31
C ASP A 34 -2.84 -2.20 -25.54
N SER A 35 -3.56 -2.98 -24.75
CA SER A 35 -3.03 -4.07 -23.93
C SER A 35 -3.71 -5.39 -24.25
N VAL A 36 -3.33 -6.43 -23.50
CA VAL A 36 -3.78 -7.80 -23.72
C VAL A 36 -5.31 -7.92 -23.66
N PRO A 37 -5.92 -8.62 -24.64
CA PRO A 37 -7.38 -8.75 -24.70
C PRO A 37 -7.91 -9.59 -23.54
N GLU A 38 -9.23 -9.55 -23.34
CA GLU A 38 -9.92 -10.47 -22.43
C GLU A 38 -9.93 -11.91 -22.98
N PRO A 39 -9.99 -12.94 -22.12
CA PRO A 39 -10.15 -14.32 -22.55
C PRO A 39 -11.34 -14.50 -23.50
N GLY A 40 -11.11 -15.14 -24.65
CA GLY A 40 -12.14 -15.36 -25.67
C GLY A 40 -12.41 -14.15 -26.56
N SER A 41 -11.64 -13.06 -26.43
CA SER A 41 -11.68 -11.90 -27.31
C SER A 41 -10.32 -11.68 -27.99
N SER A 42 -10.33 -11.09 -29.17
CA SER A 42 -9.14 -10.54 -29.84
C SER A 42 -9.06 -9.02 -29.75
N THR A 43 -10.12 -8.36 -29.25
CA THR A 43 -10.16 -6.89 -29.10
C THR A 43 -9.21 -6.46 -27.97
N PRO A 44 -8.20 -5.62 -28.25
CA PRO A 44 -7.31 -5.12 -27.22
C PRO A 44 -8.06 -4.39 -26.11
N VAL A 45 -7.60 -4.57 -24.87
CA VAL A 45 -8.07 -3.75 -23.75
C VAL A 45 -7.33 -2.42 -23.77
N ARG A 46 -8.06 -1.31 -23.71
CA ARG A 46 -7.48 0.02 -23.69
C ARG A 46 -7.22 0.43 -22.25
N ILE A 47 -5.99 0.87 -21.99
CA ILE A 47 -5.55 1.37 -20.69
C ILE A 47 -5.26 2.86 -20.83
N CYS A 48 -6.12 3.68 -20.25
CA CYS A 48 -6.11 5.11 -20.45
C CYS A 48 -5.31 5.84 -19.37
N TYR A 49 -4.58 6.87 -19.79
CA TYR A 49 -3.61 7.59 -18.96
C TYR A 49 -3.70 9.11 -19.17
N THR A 50 -3.10 9.83 -18.24
CA THR A 50 -2.78 11.24 -18.34
C THR A 50 -1.30 11.40 -18.03
N LEU A 51 -0.56 11.98 -18.98
CA LEU A 51 0.85 12.36 -18.83
C LEU A 51 0.92 13.81 -18.36
N PHE A 52 1.71 14.04 -17.33
CA PHE A 52 2.05 15.36 -16.81
C PHE A 52 3.52 15.61 -17.08
N GLU A 53 3.80 16.44 -18.08
CA GLU A 53 5.15 16.84 -18.45
C GLU A 53 5.48 18.13 -17.67
N PRO A 54 6.57 18.14 -16.88
CA PRO A 54 6.93 19.30 -16.07
C PRO A 54 7.45 20.42 -16.97
N ALA A 55 7.31 21.65 -16.49
CA ALA A 55 7.75 22.83 -17.23
C ALA A 55 9.24 22.75 -17.62
N GLY A 56 9.54 22.98 -18.90
CA GLY A 56 10.91 22.94 -19.42
C GLY A 56 11.43 21.56 -19.80
N ALA A 57 10.68 20.48 -19.55
CA ALA A 57 11.01 19.18 -20.10
C ALA A 57 10.94 19.20 -21.64
N SER A 58 11.86 18.48 -22.27
CA SER A 58 11.96 18.34 -23.73
C SER A 58 12.96 17.25 -24.09
N ALA A 59 13.08 16.91 -25.38
CA ALA A 59 14.16 16.04 -25.87
C ALA A 59 15.58 16.49 -25.47
N ARG A 60 15.80 17.79 -25.22
CA ARG A 60 17.11 18.34 -24.78
C ARG A 60 17.26 18.43 -23.26
N HIS A 61 16.15 18.39 -22.53
CA HIS A 61 16.11 18.49 -21.08
C HIS A 61 15.14 17.42 -20.57
N THR A 62 15.64 16.18 -20.49
CA THR A 62 14.81 15.05 -20.09
C THR A 62 14.68 14.96 -18.58
N VAL A 63 13.58 14.38 -18.11
CA VAL A 63 13.29 14.17 -16.67
C VAL A 63 12.91 12.72 -16.38
N PRO A 64 13.15 12.19 -15.16
CA PRO A 64 12.58 10.91 -14.74
C PRO A 64 11.06 11.01 -14.60
N LEU A 65 10.38 9.87 -14.65
CA LEU A 65 8.92 9.81 -14.61
C LEU A 65 8.40 8.93 -13.46
N ILE A 66 7.39 9.42 -12.76
CA ILE A 66 6.72 8.72 -11.67
C ILE A 66 5.39 8.16 -12.16
N PHE A 67 5.22 6.85 -12.05
CA PHE A 67 3.92 6.21 -12.25
C PHE A 67 3.03 6.44 -11.04
N HIS A 68 1.76 6.71 -11.29
CA HIS A 68 0.72 6.84 -10.29
C HIS A 68 -0.55 6.11 -10.76
N SER A 69 -1.28 5.51 -9.83
CA SER A 69 -2.65 5.08 -10.08
C SER A 69 -3.48 5.03 -8.80
N HIS A 70 -4.78 4.87 -8.99
CA HIS A 70 -5.82 5.01 -7.98
C HIS A 70 -6.05 3.74 -7.13
N GLY A 71 -6.72 3.91 -5.99
CA GLY A 71 -7.26 2.79 -5.21
C GLY A 71 -8.41 2.07 -5.93
N TRP A 72 -8.87 0.95 -5.36
CA TRP A 72 -9.97 0.16 -5.92
C TRP A 72 -11.23 1.01 -6.08
N GLY A 73 -11.88 0.94 -7.26
CA GLY A 73 -13.08 1.73 -7.57
C GLY A 73 -12.84 3.20 -7.94
N GLY A 74 -11.58 3.64 -7.97
CA GLY A 74 -11.20 5.01 -8.34
C GLY A 74 -11.01 5.22 -9.84
N SER A 75 -10.45 6.38 -10.17
CA SER A 75 -9.98 6.74 -11.51
C SER A 75 -8.71 7.57 -11.42
N ARG A 76 -8.01 7.69 -12.55
CA ARG A 76 -6.77 8.44 -12.69
C ARG A 76 -6.99 9.91 -12.43
N THR A 77 -6.00 10.52 -11.83
CA THR A 77 -5.95 11.97 -11.65
C THR A 77 -5.61 12.61 -12.99
N LYS A 78 -6.42 13.62 -13.37
CA LYS A 78 -6.25 14.39 -14.62
C LYS A 78 -5.80 15.83 -14.39
N ASP A 79 -5.89 16.32 -13.15
CA ASP A 79 -5.51 17.68 -12.77
C ASP A 79 -4.02 17.74 -12.38
N PRO A 80 -3.17 18.53 -13.07
CA PRO A 80 -1.76 18.67 -12.72
C PRO A 80 -1.53 19.22 -11.30
N ALA A 81 -2.49 19.98 -10.74
CA ALA A 81 -2.37 20.53 -9.39
C ALA A 81 -2.15 19.45 -8.32
N ALA A 82 -2.70 18.25 -8.54
CA ALA A 82 -2.52 17.10 -7.63
C ALA A 82 -1.09 16.56 -7.62
N PHE A 83 -0.29 16.85 -8.66
CA PHE A 83 1.10 16.42 -8.79
C PHE A 83 2.08 17.58 -8.71
N LYS A 84 1.64 18.76 -8.28
CA LYS A 84 2.49 19.96 -8.22
C LYS A 84 3.82 19.70 -7.52
N ASP A 85 3.81 19.08 -6.34
CA ASP A 85 5.03 18.81 -5.58
C ASP A 85 5.99 17.84 -6.30
N TRP A 86 5.45 16.92 -7.12
CA TRP A 86 6.24 16.00 -7.94
C TRP A 86 6.83 16.70 -9.18
N LEU A 87 6.01 17.52 -9.86
CA LEU A 87 6.43 18.32 -11.01
C LEU A 87 7.50 19.34 -10.62
N ASP A 88 7.32 20.05 -9.50
CA ASP A 88 8.29 20.99 -8.94
C ASP A 88 9.57 20.29 -8.45
N ALA A 89 9.48 19.02 -8.07
CA ALA A 89 10.64 18.21 -7.72
C ALA A 89 11.44 17.72 -8.94
N GLY A 90 10.99 18.03 -10.16
CA GLY A 90 11.67 17.69 -11.41
C GLY A 90 11.29 16.33 -11.97
N PHE A 91 10.10 15.82 -11.64
CA PHE A 91 9.58 14.57 -12.18
C PHE A 91 8.42 14.81 -13.13
N GLY A 92 8.34 14.06 -14.22
CA GLY A 92 7.07 13.85 -14.90
C GLY A 92 6.20 12.87 -14.15
N VAL A 93 4.90 12.87 -14.41
CA VAL A 93 3.97 11.90 -13.82
C VAL A 93 3.12 11.25 -14.90
N LEU A 94 2.95 9.93 -14.84
CA LEU A 94 1.91 9.22 -15.57
C LEU A 94 0.88 8.73 -14.57
N SER A 95 -0.34 9.28 -14.62
CA SER A 95 -1.48 8.75 -13.88
C SER A 95 -2.35 7.92 -14.83
N PHE A 96 -2.70 6.68 -14.47
CA PHE A 96 -3.50 5.82 -15.35
C PHE A 96 -4.70 5.17 -14.66
N ASP A 97 -5.74 4.92 -15.46
CA ASP A 97 -6.92 4.15 -15.10
C ASP A 97 -6.57 2.67 -15.21
N GLN A 98 -6.69 1.95 -14.11
CA GLN A 98 -6.43 0.52 -14.12
C GLN A 98 -7.53 -0.21 -14.90
N ARG A 99 -7.24 -1.42 -15.40
CA ARG A 99 -8.19 -2.22 -16.16
C ARG A 99 -9.58 -2.24 -15.50
N SER A 100 -10.60 -2.06 -16.33
CA SER A 100 -12.01 -1.97 -15.94
C SER A 100 -12.44 -0.70 -15.20
N PHE A 101 -11.54 0.19 -14.81
CA PHE A 101 -11.88 1.43 -14.09
C PHE A 101 -11.74 2.68 -14.97
N GLY A 102 -12.40 3.76 -14.56
CA GLY A 102 -12.36 5.05 -15.26
C GLY A 102 -12.72 4.92 -16.74
N GLU A 103 -11.81 5.35 -17.61
CA GLU A 103 -11.98 5.26 -19.07
C GLU A 103 -11.31 4.01 -19.68
N SER A 104 -10.61 3.21 -18.88
CA SER A 104 -10.03 1.95 -19.31
C SER A 104 -11.11 0.89 -19.53
N THR A 105 -10.89 -0.02 -20.47
CA THR A 105 -11.84 -1.09 -20.80
C THR A 105 -11.48 -2.41 -20.10
N GLY A 106 -12.18 -3.49 -20.44
CA GLY A 106 -11.91 -4.83 -19.90
C GLY A 106 -12.55 -5.08 -18.53
N VAL A 107 -12.10 -6.15 -17.89
CA VAL A 107 -12.63 -6.64 -16.60
C VAL A 107 -11.48 -6.72 -15.60
N ALA A 108 -11.70 -6.37 -14.34
CA ALA A 108 -10.64 -6.42 -13.34
C ALA A 108 -10.28 -7.88 -12.98
N HIS A 109 -9.06 -8.30 -13.32
CA HIS A 109 -8.46 -9.58 -12.88
C HIS A 109 -7.73 -9.44 -11.54
N VAL A 110 -7.81 -8.25 -10.92
CA VAL A 110 -7.42 -7.92 -9.56
C VAL A 110 -5.91 -8.09 -9.34
N MET A 111 -5.11 -7.38 -10.13
CA MET A 111 -3.63 -7.44 -10.12
C MET A 111 -3.06 -8.78 -10.59
N ASN A 112 -3.72 -9.42 -11.52
CA ASN A 112 -3.17 -10.63 -12.12
C ASN A 112 -2.00 -10.23 -13.05
N PRO A 113 -0.81 -10.84 -12.90
CA PRO A 113 0.36 -10.48 -13.70
C PRO A 113 0.20 -10.73 -15.21
N ASP A 114 -0.72 -11.62 -15.60
CA ASP A 114 -1.01 -11.93 -17.01
C ASP A 114 -1.95 -10.92 -17.68
N TYR A 115 -2.63 -10.07 -16.90
CA TYR A 115 -3.53 -9.02 -17.37
C TYR A 115 -3.03 -7.65 -16.90
N GLU A 116 -3.35 -7.23 -15.66
CA GLU A 116 -2.94 -5.90 -15.17
C GLU A 116 -1.43 -5.73 -15.06
N GLY A 117 -0.67 -6.82 -14.84
CA GLY A 117 0.79 -6.75 -14.97
C GLY A 117 1.23 -6.38 -16.38
N ARG A 118 0.59 -6.92 -17.42
CA ARG A 118 0.85 -6.57 -18.83
C ARG A 118 0.40 -5.15 -19.17
N ASP A 119 -0.71 -4.70 -18.59
CA ASP A 119 -1.20 -3.33 -18.74
C ASP A 119 -0.13 -2.32 -18.28
N VAL A 120 0.47 -2.57 -17.12
CA VAL A 120 1.56 -1.73 -16.60
C VAL A 120 2.78 -1.80 -17.53
N VAL A 121 3.16 -2.98 -18.03
CA VAL A 121 4.28 -3.12 -18.98
C VAL A 121 4.05 -2.31 -20.26
N LYS A 122 2.82 -2.28 -20.80
CA LYS A 122 2.47 -1.47 -21.97
C LYS A 122 2.60 0.03 -21.73
N LEU A 123 2.27 0.49 -20.53
CA LEU A 123 2.49 1.88 -20.14
C LEU A 123 3.99 2.19 -19.97
N VAL A 124 4.79 1.24 -19.47
CA VAL A 124 6.26 1.38 -19.45
C VAL A 124 6.82 1.48 -20.88
N ASP A 125 6.33 0.67 -21.82
CA ASP A 125 6.72 0.73 -23.23
C ASP A 125 6.39 2.09 -23.86
N LEU A 126 5.21 2.65 -23.58
CA LEU A 126 4.83 4.00 -23.97
C LEU A 126 5.83 5.03 -23.43
N VAL A 127 6.11 4.99 -22.11
CA VAL A 127 7.01 5.94 -21.45
C VAL A 127 8.43 5.84 -22.01
N ALA A 128 8.89 4.64 -22.36
CA ALA A 128 10.18 4.43 -23.03
C ALA A 128 10.27 5.11 -24.41
N GLY A 129 9.13 5.36 -25.05
CA GLY A 129 9.02 6.07 -26.33
C GLY A 129 9.04 7.60 -26.22
N LEU A 130 8.75 8.18 -25.06
CA LEU A 130 8.70 9.63 -24.86
C LEU A 130 10.11 10.24 -24.96
N ASP A 131 10.27 11.34 -25.69
CA ASP A 131 11.56 11.99 -25.93
C ASP A 131 12.02 12.87 -24.76
N TRP A 132 11.08 13.40 -23.99
CA TRP A 132 11.33 14.20 -22.79
C TRP A 132 11.57 13.35 -21.52
N VAL A 133 11.41 12.03 -21.59
CA VAL A 133 11.69 11.14 -20.45
C VAL A 133 13.15 10.66 -20.49
N THR A 134 13.83 10.76 -19.35
CA THR A 134 15.21 10.29 -19.19
C THR A 134 15.28 8.78 -19.41
N LYS A 135 16.25 8.33 -20.21
CA LYS A 135 16.49 6.92 -20.51
C LYS A 135 17.87 6.53 -20.03
N GLN A 136 17.96 5.41 -19.32
CA GLN A 136 19.23 4.85 -18.85
C GLN A 136 19.95 4.12 -19.99
N ARG A 137 19.18 3.52 -20.89
CA ARG A 137 19.62 2.91 -22.15
C ARG A 137 18.43 2.88 -23.14
N PRO A 138 18.63 2.55 -24.42
CA PRO A 138 17.52 2.43 -25.37
C PRO A 138 16.40 1.52 -24.84
N GLY A 139 15.17 2.03 -24.81
CA GLY A 139 13.99 1.30 -24.32
C GLY A 139 13.88 1.14 -22.79
N ASP A 140 14.76 1.77 -22.01
CA ASP A 140 14.82 1.67 -20.54
C ASP A 140 14.66 3.05 -19.92
N PRO A 141 13.41 3.50 -19.66
CA PRO A 141 13.17 4.80 -19.05
C PRO A 141 13.58 4.77 -17.57
N LEU A 142 13.98 5.92 -17.03
CA LEU A 142 14.27 6.09 -15.61
C LEU A 142 12.96 6.40 -14.88
N ILE A 143 12.42 5.42 -14.14
CA ILE A 143 11.06 5.50 -13.59
C ILE A 143 10.95 5.07 -12.13
N GLY A 144 10.09 5.79 -11.40
CA GLY A 144 9.61 5.39 -10.08
C GLY A 144 8.10 5.12 -10.10
N ALA A 145 7.55 4.59 -9.01
CA ALA A 145 6.11 4.38 -8.88
C ALA A 145 5.60 4.73 -7.48
N ILE A 146 4.38 5.27 -7.43
CA ILE A 146 3.66 5.64 -6.21
C ILE A 146 2.19 5.23 -6.28
N GLY A 147 1.53 5.21 -5.11
CA GLY A 147 0.11 4.91 -4.99
C GLY A 147 -0.22 4.04 -3.78
N GLY A 148 -1.44 4.19 -3.28
CA GLY A 148 -1.94 3.46 -2.12
C GLY A 148 -2.96 2.38 -2.49
N SER A 149 -3.11 1.37 -1.65
CA SER A 149 -4.13 0.31 -1.81
C SER A 149 -3.94 -0.47 -3.12
N TYR A 150 -4.93 -0.48 -4.00
CA TYR A 150 -4.84 -0.99 -5.36
C TYR A 150 -3.77 -0.25 -6.19
N GLY A 151 -3.57 1.04 -5.92
CA GLY A 151 -2.48 1.88 -6.42
C GLY A 151 -1.09 1.48 -5.87
N GLY A 152 -1.03 0.76 -4.74
CA GLY A 152 0.20 0.12 -4.29
C GLY A 152 0.42 -1.23 -4.98
N GLY A 153 -0.68 -1.93 -5.30
CA GLY A 153 -0.67 -3.25 -5.92
C GLY A 153 -0.09 -3.25 -7.34
N TYR A 154 -0.44 -2.27 -8.17
CA TYR A 154 0.06 -2.22 -9.57
C TYR A 154 1.58 -2.12 -9.64
N GLN A 155 2.20 -1.47 -8.64
CA GLN A 155 3.65 -1.29 -8.59
C GLN A 155 4.35 -2.65 -8.52
N PHE A 156 3.89 -3.51 -7.61
CA PHE A 156 4.39 -4.88 -7.51
C PHE A 156 3.98 -5.73 -8.71
N ALA A 157 2.73 -5.61 -9.19
CA ALA A 157 2.27 -6.36 -10.34
C ALA A 157 3.14 -6.09 -11.59
N GLY A 158 3.37 -4.82 -11.92
CA GLY A 158 4.24 -4.41 -13.02
C GLY A 158 5.68 -4.85 -12.83
N ALA A 159 6.30 -4.53 -11.69
CA ALA A 159 7.70 -4.84 -11.44
C ALA A 159 7.98 -6.35 -11.45
N PHE A 160 7.12 -7.16 -10.82
CA PHE A 160 7.27 -8.61 -10.84
C PHE A 160 6.92 -9.23 -12.19
N THR A 161 5.98 -8.68 -12.95
CA THR A 161 5.69 -9.14 -14.32
C THR A 161 6.91 -8.95 -15.22
N GLU A 162 7.55 -7.77 -15.20
CA GLU A 162 8.78 -7.56 -15.97
C GLU A 162 9.90 -8.50 -15.52
N LEU A 163 10.10 -8.65 -14.20
CA LEU A 163 11.10 -9.56 -13.66
C LEU A 163 10.84 -11.01 -14.09
N ARG A 164 9.59 -11.46 -14.05
CA ARG A 164 9.18 -12.81 -14.47
C ARG A 164 9.48 -13.03 -15.96
N ASP A 165 9.17 -12.05 -16.79
CA ASP A 165 9.15 -12.24 -18.24
C ASP A 165 10.47 -11.92 -18.92
N SER A 166 11.27 -11.01 -18.34
CA SER A 166 12.51 -10.51 -18.95
C SER A 166 13.74 -10.65 -18.07
N GLY A 167 13.60 -11.20 -16.86
CA GLY A 167 14.70 -11.39 -15.90
C GLY A 167 15.15 -10.10 -15.19
N ARG A 168 14.54 -8.96 -15.50
CA ARG A 168 14.75 -7.68 -14.81
C ARG A 168 13.47 -6.85 -14.83
N THR A 169 13.38 -5.86 -13.94
CA THR A 169 12.38 -4.80 -14.07
C THR A 169 13.03 -3.52 -14.59
N ARG A 170 12.24 -2.69 -15.29
CA ARG A 170 12.58 -1.33 -15.68
C ARG A 170 12.17 -0.30 -14.63
N PHE A 171 11.42 -0.69 -13.60
CA PHE A 171 11.21 0.17 -12.44
C PHE A 171 12.50 0.33 -11.65
N ASP A 172 12.83 1.54 -11.23
CA ASP A 172 14.07 1.85 -10.49
C ASP A 172 13.83 2.03 -8.98
N ALA A 173 12.62 2.47 -8.60
CA ALA A 173 12.22 2.62 -7.21
C ALA A 173 10.70 2.55 -7.05
N LEU A 174 10.23 1.98 -5.94
CA LEU A 174 8.78 1.91 -5.63
C LEU A 174 8.50 2.63 -4.30
N ALA A 175 7.33 3.24 -4.19
CA ALA A 175 6.77 3.69 -2.92
C ALA A 175 5.29 3.28 -2.77
N PRO A 176 5.01 1.98 -2.51
CA PRO A 176 3.66 1.50 -2.31
C PRO A 176 3.17 1.79 -0.90
N GLU A 177 1.90 2.21 -0.80
CA GLU A 177 1.22 2.45 0.48
C GLU A 177 0.08 1.46 0.71
N ILE A 178 -0.09 0.99 1.95
CA ILE A 178 -1.26 0.24 2.44
C ILE A 178 -1.75 -0.82 1.45
N THR A 179 -0.83 -1.66 0.96
CA THR A 179 -1.11 -2.69 -0.04
C THR A 179 -0.80 -4.08 0.50
N TRP A 180 -1.24 -5.10 -0.22
CA TRP A 180 -1.19 -6.48 0.26
C TRP A 180 0.09 -7.21 -0.16
N TRP A 181 0.36 -8.30 0.55
CA TRP A 181 1.32 -9.33 0.17
C TRP A 181 0.60 -10.52 -0.47
N ASP A 182 -0.52 -10.94 0.13
CA ASP A 182 -1.40 -12.02 -0.31
C ASP A 182 -2.87 -11.57 -0.18
N LEU A 183 -3.57 -11.51 -1.30
CA LEU A 183 -4.92 -10.94 -1.34
C LEU A 183 -5.95 -11.86 -0.67
N LYS A 184 -5.81 -13.18 -0.81
CA LYS A 184 -6.70 -14.14 -0.12
C LYS A 184 -6.56 -14.01 1.39
N GLN A 185 -5.33 -13.95 1.89
CA GLN A 185 -5.06 -13.78 3.34
C GLN A 185 -5.52 -12.41 3.84
N SER A 186 -5.54 -11.39 2.99
CA SER A 186 -6.04 -10.06 3.35
C SER A 186 -7.58 -10.06 3.45
N LEU A 187 -8.27 -10.59 2.42
CA LEU A 187 -9.73 -10.62 2.34
C LEU A 187 -10.36 -11.62 3.32
N ALA A 188 -9.71 -12.76 3.54
CA ALA A 188 -10.20 -13.83 4.39
C ALA A 188 -9.05 -14.55 5.11
N PRO A 189 -8.40 -13.90 6.10
CA PRO A 189 -7.33 -14.53 6.87
C PRO A 189 -7.85 -15.82 7.51
N GLN A 190 -7.09 -16.91 7.39
CA GLN A 190 -7.52 -18.25 7.83
C GLN A 190 -8.93 -18.65 7.31
N GLU A 191 -9.29 -18.19 6.12
CA GLU A 191 -10.61 -18.40 5.50
C GLU A 191 -11.79 -17.79 6.29
N ALA A 192 -11.55 -16.89 7.24
CA ALA A 192 -12.58 -16.09 7.89
C ALA A 192 -12.71 -14.74 7.17
N ALA A 193 -13.83 -14.53 6.50
CA ALA A 193 -14.02 -13.40 5.58
C ALA A 193 -14.18 -12.08 6.33
N ARG A 194 -13.48 -11.03 5.88
CA ARG A 194 -13.71 -9.65 6.34
C ARG A 194 -14.95 -9.08 5.65
N THR A 195 -16.13 -9.51 6.09
CA THR A 195 -17.41 -9.28 5.41
C THR A 195 -17.70 -7.81 5.12
N MET A 196 -17.48 -6.91 6.08
CA MET A 196 -17.72 -5.48 5.89
C MET A 196 -16.80 -4.86 4.82
N TRP A 197 -15.52 -5.26 4.80
CA TRP A 197 -14.60 -4.85 3.73
C TRP A 197 -15.01 -5.43 2.39
N LEU A 198 -15.39 -6.70 2.34
CA LEU A 198 -15.88 -7.33 1.11
C LEU A 198 -17.13 -6.64 0.59
N SER A 199 -18.06 -6.18 1.45
CA SER A 199 -19.21 -5.38 1.03
C SER A 199 -18.81 -4.05 0.41
N ILE A 200 -17.85 -3.34 1.02
CA ILE A 200 -17.33 -2.07 0.48
C ILE A 200 -16.62 -2.29 -0.86
N LEU A 201 -15.75 -3.31 -0.96
CA LEU A 201 -15.02 -3.65 -2.17
C LEU A 201 -15.97 -4.11 -3.29
N PHE A 202 -17.00 -4.88 -2.95
CA PHE A 202 -18.05 -5.27 -3.89
C PHE A 202 -18.79 -4.05 -4.43
N ALA A 203 -19.20 -3.12 -3.55
CA ALA A 203 -19.88 -1.89 -3.94
C ALA A 203 -18.98 -0.99 -4.81
N GLY A 204 -17.71 -0.80 -4.42
CA GLY A 204 -16.75 0.01 -5.17
C GLY A 204 -16.30 -0.63 -6.49
N GLY A 205 -16.39 -1.96 -6.59
CA GLY A 205 -16.14 -2.69 -7.83
C GLY A 205 -17.32 -2.61 -8.81
N GLY A 206 -18.56 -2.50 -8.31
CA GLY A 206 -19.75 -2.36 -9.14
C GLY A 206 -19.84 -3.40 -10.26
N THR A 207 -20.09 -2.94 -11.49
CA THR A 207 -20.15 -3.79 -12.70
C THR A 207 -18.77 -4.16 -13.27
N HIS A 208 -17.68 -3.70 -12.65
CA HIS A 208 -16.30 -3.87 -13.14
C HIS A 208 -15.65 -5.18 -12.66
N LEU A 209 -16.32 -5.91 -11.75
CA LEU A 209 -15.87 -7.20 -11.24
C LEU A 209 -16.20 -8.35 -12.21
N PRO A 210 -15.30 -9.34 -12.39
CA PRO A 210 -15.63 -10.56 -13.11
C PRO A 210 -16.84 -11.25 -12.46
N PRO A 211 -17.79 -11.79 -13.23
CA PRO A 211 -18.98 -12.44 -12.68
C PRO A 211 -18.66 -13.54 -11.64
N ALA A 212 -17.56 -14.28 -11.82
CA ALA A 212 -17.11 -15.29 -10.87
C ALA A 212 -16.67 -14.68 -9.53
N VAL A 213 -15.94 -13.56 -9.56
CA VAL A 213 -15.51 -12.84 -8.36
C VAL A 213 -16.71 -12.20 -7.67
N SER A 214 -17.65 -11.63 -8.44
CA SER A 214 -18.89 -11.07 -7.89
C SER A 214 -19.71 -12.14 -7.14
N LYS A 215 -19.93 -13.31 -7.76
CA LYS A 215 -20.63 -14.44 -7.12
C LYS A 215 -19.89 -14.91 -5.86
N ALA A 216 -18.56 -14.99 -5.93
CA ALA A 216 -17.75 -15.34 -4.78
C ALA A 216 -17.92 -14.33 -3.64
N PHE A 217 -17.82 -13.03 -3.91
CA PHE A 217 -17.95 -11.98 -2.89
C PHE A 217 -19.31 -12.05 -2.20
N VAL A 218 -20.39 -12.24 -2.95
CA VAL A 218 -21.74 -12.46 -2.37
C VAL A 218 -21.73 -13.65 -1.40
N ALA A 219 -21.12 -14.77 -1.78
CA ALA A 219 -21.02 -15.94 -0.91
C ALA A 219 -20.16 -15.69 0.34
N LEU A 220 -19.01 -15.01 0.21
CA LEU A 220 -18.17 -14.68 1.37
C LEU A 220 -18.88 -13.71 2.32
N ILE A 221 -19.57 -12.70 1.79
CA ILE A 221 -20.33 -11.72 2.58
C ILE A 221 -21.45 -12.43 3.34
N ALA A 222 -22.20 -13.30 2.67
CA ALA A 222 -23.34 -14.00 3.27
C ALA A 222 -22.93 -15.05 4.31
N THR A 223 -21.79 -15.72 4.11
CA THR A 223 -21.36 -16.85 4.97
C THR A 223 -20.30 -16.49 6.00
N GLY A 224 -19.61 -15.36 5.84
CA GLY A 224 -18.46 -14.99 6.67
C GLY A 224 -17.24 -15.88 6.49
N ALA A 225 -17.21 -16.74 5.47
CA ALA A 225 -16.16 -17.72 5.27
C ALA A 225 -15.76 -17.87 3.80
N TRP A 226 -14.53 -18.32 3.57
CA TRP A 226 -14.11 -18.75 2.24
C TRP A 226 -15.00 -19.92 1.78
N PRO A 227 -15.48 -19.92 0.52
CA PRO A 227 -16.34 -20.99 0.02
C PRO A 227 -15.64 -22.36 0.08
N SER A 228 -16.42 -23.42 0.30
CA SER A 228 -15.93 -24.80 0.24
C SER A 228 -16.10 -25.41 -1.16
N GLY A 229 -15.47 -26.56 -1.40
CA GLY A 229 -15.65 -27.32 -2.64
C GLY A 229 -15.07 -26.61 -3.87
N GLN A 230 -15.69 -26.79 -5.03
CA GLN A 230 -15.21 -26.26 -6.30
C GLN A 230 -15.13 -24.73 -6.31
N ALA A 231 -16.19 -24.05 -5.84
CA ALA A 231 -16.23 -22.58 -5.77
C ALA A 231 -15.04 -22.00 -4.96
N GLY A 232 -14.67 -22.66 -3.86
CA GLY A 232 -13.52 -22.27 -3.05
C GLY A 232 -12.17 -22.49 -3.73
N ARG A 233 -12.04 -23.58 -4.50
CA ARG A 233 -10.85 -23.88 -5.30
C ARG A 233 -10.69 -22.87 -6.43
N ASP A 234 -11.76 -22.58 -7.15
CA ASP A 234 -11.75 -21.61 -8.25
C ASP A 234 -11.38 -20.22 -7.77
N LEU A 235 -11.96 -19.77 -6.65
CA LEU A 235 -11.61 -18.47 -6.07
C LEU A 235 -10.17 -18.43 -5.55
N THR A 236 -9.67 -19.55 -5.00
CA THR A 236 -8.27 -19.64 -4.58
C THR A 236 -7.34 -19.56 -5.79
N ALA A 237 -7.68 -20.25 -6.87
CA ALA A 237 -6.92 -20.20 -8.12
C ALA A 237 -6.93 -18.79 -8.73
N PHE A 238 -8.08 -18.12 -8.71
CA PHE A 238 -8.22 -16.74 -9.21
C PHE A 238 -7.26 -15.79 -8.50
N PHE A 239 -7.21 -15.81 -7.16
CA PHE A 239 -6.34 -14.93 -6.38
C PHE A 239 -4.91 -15.43 -6.22
N ALA A 240 -4.59 -16.62 -6.73
CA ALA A 240 -3.31 -17.28 -6.46
C ALA A 240 -2.12 -16.42 -6.88
N HIS A 241 -2.23 -15.68 -7.99
CA HIS A 241 -1.12 -14.93 -8.58
C HIS A 241 -1.19 -13.42 -8.31
N ASN A 242 -2.22 -12.97 -7.58
CA ASN A 242 -2.63 -11.58 -7.50
C ASN A 242 -1.85 -10.79 -6.43
N GLY A 243 -0.61 -11.17 -6.13
CA GLY A 243 0.20 -10.48 -5.15
C GLY A 243 1.65 -10.99 -5.09
N PRO A 244 2.54 -10.26 -4.38
CA PRO A 244 3.95 -10.62 -4.25
C PRO A 244 4.21 -12.01 -3.69
N ALA A 245 3.31 -12.55 -2.86
CA ALA A 245 3.45 -13.86 -2.24
C ALA A 245 3.76 -14.98 -3.23
N TRP A 246 3.01 -15.03 -4.33
CA TRP A 246 3.21 -16.04 -5.36
C TRP A 246 4.53 -15.86 -6.09
N GLN A 247 4.85 -14.61 -6.48
CA GLN A 247 6.11 -14.29 -7.17
C GLN A 247 7.31 -14.76 -6.35
N VAL A 248 7.26 -14.54 -5.04
CA VAL A 248 8.28 -14.95 -4.10
C VAL A 248 8.37 -16.46 -3.91
N GLN A 249 7.24 -17.17 -3.89
CA GLN A 249 7.21 -18.64 -3.87
C GLN A 249 7.86 -19.22 -5.12
N GLN A 250 7.77 -18.53 -6.26
CA GLN A 250 8.46 -18.90 -7.49
C GLN A 250 9.93 -18.44 -7.55
N GLY A 251 10.52 -18.05 -6.42
CA GLY A 251 11.95 -17.69 -6.32
C GLY A 251 12.29 -16.26 -6.76
N ARG A 252 11.32 -15.42 -7.14
CA ARG A 252 11.58 -14.04 -7.60
C ARG A 252 11.69 -13.08 -6.43
N ARG A 253 12.59 -12.10 -6.55
CA ARG A 253 12.80 -10.99 -5.61
C ARG A 253 13.13 -9.72 -6.39
N LEU A 254 12.56 -8.60 -6.02
CA LEU A 254 12.87 -7.31 -6.62
C LEU A 254 14.22 -6.81 -6.11
N ASP A 255 15.08 -6.40 -7.02
CA ASP A 255 16.43 -5.89 -6.71
C ASP A 255 16.52 -4.37 -6.87
N ILE A 256 15.44 -3.69 -6.44
CA ILE A 256 15.25 -2.24 -6.50
C ILE A 256 14.83 -1.69 -5.12
N PRO A 257 15.26 -0.48 -4.75
CA PRO A 257 14.91 0.14 -3.48
C PRO A 257 13.39 0.43 -3.39
N VAL A 258 12.81 0.22 -2.20
CA VAL A 258 11.39 0.45 -1.93
C VAL A 258 11.21 1.29 -0.66
N LEU A 259 10.40 2.34 -0.73
CA LEU A 259 9.87 3.05 0.44
C LEU A 259 8.46 2.54 0.73
N LEU A 260 8.31 1.62 1.67
CA LEU A 260 7.02 1.00 1.97
C LEU A 260 6.28 1.79 3.04
N GLY A 261 5.09 2.32 2.72
CA GLY A 261 4.17 2.91 3.67
C GLY A 261 3.10 1.91 4.09
N GLN A 262 2.89 1.71 5.38
CA GLN A 262 1.87 0.78 5.86
C GLN A 262 1.10 1.36 7.04
N GLY A 263 -0.22 1.44 6.88
CA GLY A 263 -1.12 1.71 7.99
C GLY A 263 -1.06 0.57 8.99
N ILE A 264 -0.65 0.86 10.23
CA ILE A 264 -0.63 -0.14 11.30
C ILE A 264 -2.05 -0.51 11.76
N PRO A 265 -3.00 0.45 11.90
CA PRO A 265 -4.38 0.11 12.20
C PRO A 265 -5.20 -0.33 10.98
N ASP A 266 -4.60 -0.36 9.78
CA ASP A 266 -5.26 -0.86 8.58
C ASP A 266 -5.79 -2.28 8.81
N ASN A 267 -7.10 -2.45 8.69
CA ASN A 267 -7.77 -3.72 8.95
C ASN A 267 -8.34 -4.38 7.69
N LEU A 268 -7.87 -3.95 6.51
CA LEU A 268 -7.99 -4.67 5.24
C LEU A 268 -6.64 -5.31 4.86
N PHE A 269 -5.60 -4.50 4.80
CA PHE A 269 -4.21 -4.87 4.53
C PHE A 269 -3.36 -4.52 5.75
N ASN A 270 -3.42 -5.35 6.79
CA ASN A 270 -2.76 -5.06 8.05
C ASN A 270 -1.23 -5.01 7.95
N LEU A 271 -0.57 -4.54 9.02
CA LEU A 271 0.89 -4.41 9.06
C LEU A 271 1.64 -5.71 8.72
N ASN A 272 1.06 -6.89 8.98
CA ASN A 272 1.68 -8.17 8.57
C ASN A 272 1.90 -8.23 7.05
N GLN A 273 0.99 -7.69 6.24
CA GLN A 273 1.12 -7.64 4.78
C GLN A 273 2.32 -6.76 4.39
N GLY A 274 2.41 -5.56 4.95
CA GLY A 274 3.53 -4.65 4.70
C GLY A 274 4.87 -5.23 5.14
N LEU A 275 4.93 -5.82 6.34
CA LEU A 275 6.15 -6.52 6.82
C LEU A 275 6.55 -7.66 5.88
N ALA A 276 5.59 -8.46 5.40
CA ALA A 276 5.88 -9.53 4.44
C ALA A 276 6.40 -8.99 3.10
N ASN A 277 5.82 -7.91 2.57
CA ASN A 277 6.33 -7.23 1.39
C ASN A 277 7.78 -6.78 1.59
N PHE A 278 8.06 -6.07 2.68
CA PHE A 278 9.40 -5.55 2.96
C PHE A 278 10.43 -6.64 3.17
N ASP A 279 10.11 -7.66 3.97
CA ASP A 279 11.07 -8.69 4.36
C ASP A 279 11.26 -9.78 3.32
N ARG A 280 10.28 -9.96 2.42
CA ARG A 280 10.26 -11.13 1.51
C ARG A 280 10.15 -10.77 0.03
N ALA A 281 9.68 -9.59 -0.37
CA ALA A 281 9.60 -9.24 -1.79
C ALA A 281 10.94 -8.78 -2.37
N LEU A 282 11.87 -8.33 -1.52
CA LEU A 282 13.11 -7.67 -1.92
C LEU A 282 14.32 -8.59 -1.80
N THR A 283 15.35 -8.35 -2.61
CA THR A 283 16.70 -8.92 -2.34
C THR A 283 17.27 -8.30 -1.07
N ALA A 284 18.28 -8.94 -0.46
CA ALA A 284 18.98 -8.35 0.70
C ALA A 284 19.60 -6.98 0.37
N ARG A 285 20.14 -6.82 -0.84
CA ARG A 285 20.73 -5.57 -1.35
C ARG A 285 19.69 -4.45 -1.47
N ALA A 286 18.56 -4.74 -2.12
CA ALA A 286 17.45 -3.81 -2.22
C ALA A 286 16.90 -3.45 -0.85
N ARG A 287 16.69 -4.45 0.01
CA ARG A 287 16.18 -4.30 1.38
C ARG A 287 17.05 -3.40 2.25
N ALA A 288 18.36 -3.46 2.10
CA ALA A 288 19.30 -2.57 2.80
C ALA A 288 19.23 -1.11 2.32
N LYS A 289 18.70 -0.85 1.12
CA LYS A 289 18.45 0.49 0.54
C LYS A 289 16.99 0.93 0.64
N SER A 290 16.17 0.16 1.35
CA SER A 290 14.73 0.34 1.47
C SER A 290 14.36 0.81 2.87
N ILE A 291 13.19 1.46 3.01
CA ILE A 291 12.69 1.97 4.29
C ILE A 291 11.24 1.47 4.46
N LEU A 292 10.88 1.03 5.66
CA LEU A 292 9.48 0.77 6.02
C LEU A 292 9.01 1.81 7.02
N VAL A 293 7.91 2.48 6.69
CA VAL A 293 7.20 3.42 7.56
C VAL A 293 5.82 2.84 7.89
N GLY A 294 5.63 2.47 9.15
CA GLY A 294 4.36 2.14 9.74
C GLY A 294 3.72 3.38 10.37
N TYR A 295 2.59 3.85 9.84
CA TYR A 295 1.86 5.01 10.38
C TYR A 295 0.48 4.64 10.93
N ASN A 296 -0.11 5.48 11.77
CA ASN A 296 -1.44 5.25 12.32
C ASN A 296 -2.51 5.82 11.38
N GLY A 297 -2.89 5.02 10.38
CA GLY A 297 -3.92 5.33 9.38
C GLY A 297 -4.18 4.11 8.47
N GLY A 298 -4.59 4.36 7.22
CA GLY A 298 -4.89 3.32 6.23
C GLY A 298 -6.38 2.97 6.15
N HIS A 299 -6.71 1.77 5.68
CA HIS A 299 -8.09 1.30 5.59
C HIS A 299 -8.59 0.91 6.99
N THR A 300 -9.29 1.83 7.66
CA THR A 300 -9.69 1.63 9.06
C THR A 300 -11.21 1.63 9.21
N LEU A 301 -11.80 0.47 9.45
CA LEU A 301 -13.18 0.37 9.94
C LEU A 301 -13.21 0.38 11.48
N PRO A 302 -14.15 1.08 12.13
CA PRO A 302 -14.21 1.14 13.58
C PRO A 302 -14.54 -0.22 14.20
N ALA A 303 -13.77 -0.67 15.20
CA ALA A 303 -14.18 -1.79 16.04
C ALA A 303 -15.07 -1.27 17.18
N VAL A 304 -16.34 -1.68 17.20
CA VAL A 304 -17.30 -1.24 18.23
C VAL A 304 -17.15 -2.08 19.50
N VAL A 305 -16.95 -3.40 19.36
CA VAL A 305 -16.82 -4.31 20.51
C VAL A 305 -15.81 -5.42 20.21
N PRO A 306 -14.61 -5.39 20.85
CA PRO A 306 -14.09 -4.35 21.72
C PRO A 306 -13.57 -3.12 20.98
N PRO A 307 -13.56 -1.93 21.62
CA PRO A 307 -13.03 -0.72 20.99
C PRO A 307 -11.51 -0.84 20.77
N GLY A 308 -11.08 -0.44 19.58
CA GLY A 308 -9.67 -0.22 19.26
C GLY A 308 -9.20 1.20 19.57
N TYR A 309 -7.89 1.43 19.53
CA TYR A 309 -7.31 2.77 19.57
C TYR A 309 -6.02 2.86 18.76
N ALA A 310 -5.81 4.02 18.15
CA ALA A 310 -4.55 4.46 17.57
C ALA A 310 -4.59 5.99 17.47
N ALA A 311 -3.55 6.67 17.94
CA ALA A 311 -3.38 8.10 17.72
C ALA A 311 -3.05 8.33 16.24
N ALA A 312 -3.99 8.92 15.49
CA ALA A 312 -3.84 9.13 14.05
C ALA A 312 -2.60 9.98 13.73
N GLY A 313 -1.94 9.65 12.62
CA GLY A 313 -0.80 10.42 12.11
C GLY A 313 0.41 9.56 11.76
N ASP A 314 1.44 10.25 11.28
CA ASP A 314 2.69 9.66 10.79
C ASP A 314 3.91 10.30 11.49
N PRO A 315 4.11 10.00 12.79
CA PRO A 315 5.30 10.47 13.51
C PRO A 315 6.60 9.93 12.94
N CYS A 316 6.57 8.85 12.14
CA CYS A 316 7.76 8.23 11.61
C CYS A 316 8.31 8.93 10.38
N SER A 317 7.46 9.39 9.45
CA SER A 317 7.94 10.30 8.40
C SER A 317 8.52 11.59 8.99
N ILE A 318 7.89 12.13 10.05
CA ILE A 318 8.40 13.31 10.77
C ILE A 318 9.77 13.03 11.37
N ALA A 319 9.95 11.87 12.04
CA ALA A 319 11.25 11.46 12.58
C ALA A 319 12.32 11.26 11.49
N LEU A 320 11.91 10.94 10.25
CA LEU A 320 12.79 10.85 9.08
C LEU A 320 13.00 12.20 8.37
N GLY A 321 12.52 13.30 8.97
CA GLY A 321 12.72 14.67 8.48
C GLY A 321 11.77 15.09 7.37
N SER A 322 10.59 14.47 7.26
CA SER A 322 9.56 14.80 6.28
C SER A 322 8.21 15.06 6.95
N PRO A 323 7.42 16.06 6.51
CA PRO A 323 6.14 16.39 7.15
C PRO A 323 5.10 15.26 7.07
N ASN A 324 5.19 14.39 6.06
CA ASN A 324 4.32 13.26 5.84
C ASN A 324 4.99 12.25 4.88
N PHE A 325 4.32 11.12 4.64
CA PHE A 325 4.82 10.07 3.76
C PHE A 325 5.00 10.53 2.30
N SER A 326 4.13 11.40 1.76
CA SER A 326 4.27 11.90 0.38
C SER A 326 5.56 12.70 0.20
N ALA A 327 5.86 13.62 1.12
CA ALA A 327 7.12 14.38 1.12
C ALA A 327 8.35 13.48 1.32
N LEU A 328 8.21 12.41 2.12
CA LEU A 328 9.24 11.38 2.26
C LEU A 328 9.48 10.63 0.94
N SER A 329 8.40 10.26 0.23
CA SER A 329 8.46 9.62 -1.08
C SER A 329 9.15 10.51 -2.12
N ILE A 330 8.88 11.81 -2.16
CA ILE A 330 9.59 12.74 -3.06
C ILE A 330 11.09 12.75 -2.74
N ARG A 331 11.48 12.89 -1.47
CA ARG A 331 12.91 12.83 -1.07
C ARG A 331 13.56 11.48 -1.42
N PHE A 332 12.81 10.40 -1.29
CA PHE A 332 13.29 9.06 -1.63
C PHE A 332 13.50 8.92 -3.15
N MET A 333 12.54 9.34 -3.97
CA MET A 333 12.65 9.29 -5.43
C MET A 333 13.76 10.22 -5.95
N ARG A 334 13.97 11.39 -5.34
CA ARG A 334 15.10 12.28 -5.70
C ARG A 334 16.45 11.63 -5.41
N LEU A 335 16.56 10.85 -4.32
CA LEU A 335 17.76 10.09 -4.04
C LEU A 335 17.95 8.95 -5.06
N GLN A 336 16.91 8.16 -5.33
CA GLN A 336 17.05 6.96 -6.15
C GLN A 336 17.18 7.26 -7.64
N LEU A 337 16.41 8.23 -8.16
CA LEU A 337 16.35 8.52 -9.59
C LEU A 337 17.27 9.67 -10.00
N LEU A 338 17.38 10.72 -9.18
CA LEU A 338 18.21 11.89 -9.50
C LEU A 338 19.59 11.85 -8.83
N HIS A 339 19.88 10.84 -8.02
CA HIS A 339 21.12 10.71 -7.24
C HIS A 339 21.43 11.93 -6.37
N GLN A 340 20.40 12.68 -5.97
CA GLN A 340 20.56 13.87 -5.15
C GLN A 340 20.72 13.49 -3.68
N ALA A 341 21.68 14.11 -3.01
CA ALA A 341 21.81 13.99 -1.56
C ALA A 341 20.60 14.65 -0.88
N THR A 342 19.70 13.84 -0.33
CA THR A 342 18.46 14.32 0.32
C THR A 342 18.52 14.32 1.83
N GLY A 343 19.65 13.90 2.42
CA GLY A 343 19.81 13.72 3.87
C GLY A 343 18.93 12.60 4.44
N LEU A 344 18.38 11.72 3.60
CA LEU A 344 17.62 10.57 4.07
C LEU A 344 18.50 9.58 4.84
N SER A 345 17.93 9.04 5.90
CA SER A 345 18.50 8.01 6.76
C SER A 345 17.46 6.92 7.05
N GLY A 346 17.77 5.93 7.89
CA GLY A 346 16.80 4.89 8.27
C GLY A 346 16.67 3.75 7.25
N PHE A 347 17.64 3.63 6.34
CA PHE A 347 17.69 2.52 5.39
C PHE A 347 17.89 1.18 6.12
N GLY A 348 17.19 0.16 5.65
CA GLY A 348 17.22 -1.18 6.21
C GLY A 348 16.43 -1.34 7.52
N THR A 349 15.86 -0.27 8.09
CA THR A 349 15.15 -0.32 9.37
C THR A 349 13.62 -0.27 9.23
N TYR A 350 12.94 -0.66 10.31
CA TYR A 350 11.51 -0.53 10.49
C TYR A 350 11.23 0.71 11.34
N HIS A 351 10.40 1.64 10.85
CA HIS A 351 9.94 2.80 11.59
C HIS A 351 8.46 2.66 11.86
N LEU A 352 8.08 2.25 13.08
CA LEU A 352 6.72 1.91 13.43
C LEU A 352 6.14 2.92 14.42
N SER A 353 5.02 3.53 14.04
CA SER A 353 4.25 4.40 14.93
C SER A 353 3.61 3.58 16.04
N THR A 354 3.91 3.91 17.29
CA THR A 354 3.22 3.29 18.42
C THR A 354 1.76 3.71 18.42
N ALA A 355 0.89 2.92 19.06
CA ALA A 355 -0.54 3.25 19.20
C ALA A 355 -0.79 4.62 19.85
N ASN A 356 0.19 5.18 20.57
CA ASN A 356 0.14 6.49 21.21
C ASN A 356 0.79 7.63 20.38
N GLY A 357 1.29 7.35 19.18
CA GLY A 357 1.79 8.39 18.26
C GLY A 357 3.28 8.73 18.39
N ARG A 358 4.10 7.82 18.94
CA ARG A 358 5.56 7.95 18.95
C ARG A 358 6.17 7.12 17.83
N CYS A 359 7.22 7.59 17.16
CA CYS A 359 7.95 6.73 16.24
C CYS A 359 8.93 5.81 16.98
N LEU A 360 8.89 4.51 16.67
CA LEU A 360 9.85 3.51 17.13
C LEU A 360 10.64 3.00 15.94
N THR A 361 11.97 3.20 15.96
CA THR A 361 12.88 2.65 14.95
C THR A 361 13.51 1.36 15.45
N GLN A 362 13.50 0.30 14.64
CA GLN A 362 14.10 -0.99 14.96
C GLN A 362 14.89 -1.54 13.77
N HIS A 363 16.01 -2.23 14.06
CA HIS A 363 16.78 -2.98 13.06
C HIS A 363 16.26 -4.40 12.85
N SER A 364 15.57 -4.96 13.84
CA SER A 364 15.00 -6.30 13.80
C SER A 364 13.68 -6.32 14.55
N LEU A 365 12.73 -7.10 14.03
CA LEU A 365 11.46 -7.41 14.67
C LEU A 365 11.40 -8.87 15.14
N THR A 366 12.56 -9.52 15.30
CA THR A 366 12.63 -10.88 15.85
C THR A 366 12.11 -10.92 17.28
N ALA A 367 11.25 -11.90 17.57
CA ALA A 367 10.68 -12.07 18.90
C ALA A 367 11.78 -12.36 19.95
N ASN A 368 11.81 -11.54 21.01
CA ASN A 368 12.80 -11.60 22.08
C ASN A 368 12.19 -11.87 23.47
N LYS A 369 10.86 -12.00 23.55
CA LYS A 369 10.13 -12.29 24.79
C LYS A 369 9.08 -13.37 24.52
N ARG A 370 8.85 -14.22 25.52
CA ARG A 370 7.79 -15.23 25.52
C ARG A 370 7.09 -15.18 26.87
N TYR A 371 5.77 -15.28 26.84
CA TYR A 371 4.94 -15.28 28.04
C TYR A 371 4.09 -16.55 28.05
N PRO A 372 4.09 -17.33 29.14
CA PRO A 372 3.18 -18.44 29.26
C PRO A 372 1.74 -17.91 29.38
N LEU A 373 0.85 -18.44 28.56
CA LEU A 373 -0.58 -18.17 28.68
C LEU A 373 -1.25 -19.39 29.33
N GLY A 374 -2.19 -19.14 30.23
CA GLY A 374 -3.01 -20.19 30.83
C GLY A 374 -4.02 -20.79 29.86
N LYS A 375 -4.86 -21.70 30.36
CA LYS A 375 -5.98 -22.25 29.58
C LYS A 375 -6.96 -21.14 29.22
N ILE A 376 -7.30 -21.06 27.93
CA ILE A 376 -8.26 -20.09 27.40
C ILE A 376 -9.51 -20.87 27.00
N VAL A 377 -10.66 -20.50 27.55
CA VAL A 377 -11.95 -21.02 27.11
C VAL A 377 -12.69 -19.88 26.45
N VAL A 378 -12.82 -19.95 25.13
CA VAL A 378 -13.59 -18.99 24.33
C VAL A 378 -14.88 -19.68 23.90
N PRO A 379 -16.07 -19.15 24.24
CA PRO A 379 -17.32 -19.72 23.75
C PRO A 379 -17.40 -19.54 22.23
N THR A 380 -17.81 -20.59 21.52
CA THR A 380 -18.19 -20.51 20.10
C THR A 380 -19.58 -19.87 20.00
N GLY A 381 -19.67 -18.54 20.06
CA GLY A 381 -20.94 -17.81 19.99
C GLY A 381 -20.95 -16.45 20.69
N VAL A 382 -22.14 -15.98 21.11
CA VAL A 382 -22.32 -14.70 21.80
C VAL A 382 -21.77 -14.78 23.23
N GLY A 383 -20.75 -13.97 23.53
CA GLY A 383 -20.14 -13.89 24.86
C GLY A 383 -19.26 -12.64 25.01
N LEU A 384 -18.91 -12.30 26.26
CA LEU A 384 -17.97 -11.21 26.54
C LEU A 384 -16.56 -11.59 26.05
N PRO A 385 -15.81 -10.67 25.44
CA PRO A 385 -14.42 -10.94 25.06
C PRO A 385 -13.60 -11.41 26.26
N VAL A 386 -12.84 -12.50 26.08
CA VAL A 386 -11.95 -13.02 27.12
C VAL A 386 -10.67 -12.21 27.11
N ASN A 387 -10.27 -11.69 28.27
CA ASN A 387 -9.02 -10.96 28.46
C ASN A 387 -8.09 -11.79 29.34
N LEU A 388 -6.87 -11.99 28.85
CA LEU A 388 -5.83 -12.74 29.55
C LEU A 388 -4.67 -11.80 29.85
N PRO A 389 -4.30 -11.61 31.13
CA PRO A 389 -3.12 -10.83 31.46
C PRO A 389 -1.87 -11.49 30.88
N ILE A 390 -1.03 -10.69 30.22
CA ILE A 390 0.26 -11.13 29.68
C ILE A 390 1.39 -10.54 30.52
N ALA A 391 1.41 -9.21 30.66
CA ALA A 391 2.48 -8.49 31.34
C ALA A 391 2.00 -7.13 31.86
N LYS A 392 2.63 -6.65 32.94
CA LYS A 392 2.43 -5.30 33.47
C LYS A 392 3.40 -4.33 32.81
N GLY A 393 2.97 -3.11 32.52
CA GLY A 393 3.88 -2.03 32.12
C GLY A 393 4.78 -1.57 33.27
N PRO A 394 5.85 -0.80 32.98
CA PRO A 394 6.17 -0.24 31.68
C PRO A 394 6.85 -1.24 30.72
N LEU A 395 6.40 -1.30 29.47
CA LEU A 395 7.06 -2.07 28.39
C LEU A 395 6.69 -1.52 27.02
N THR A 396 7.55 -1.75 26.02
CA THR A 396 7.29 -1.42 24.61
C THR A 396 7.31 -2.71 23.79
N ILE A 397 6.33 -2.86 22.90
CA ILE A 397 6.23 -4.02 22.00
C ILE A 397 6.14 -3.51 20.58
N ALA A 398 6.90 -4.13 19.67
CA ALA A 398 6.77 -3.92 18.25
C ALA A 398 7.09 -5.19 17.46
N GLY A 399 6.40 -5.38 16.34
CA GLY A 399 6.54 -6.54 15.46
C GLY A 399 5.31 -7.42 15.43
N THR A 400 5.47 -8.65 14.94
CA THR A 400 4.38 -9.63 14.78
C THR A 400 4.35 -10.61 15.95
N PRO A 401 3.41 -10.45 16.91
CA PRO A 401 3.25 -11.43 17.97
C PRO A 401 2.72 -12.74 17.39
N THR A 402 3.11 -13.86 18.00
CA THR A 402 2.55 -15.18 17.71
C THR A 402 1.99 -15.80 18.98
N VAL A 403 0.98 -16.63 18.83
CA VAL A 403 0.48 -17.48 19.93
C VAL A 403 0.50 -18.93 19.49
N THR A 404 1.06 -19.78 20.35
CA THR A 404 1.07 -21.23 20.19
C THR A 404 0.22 -21.85 21.29
N ALA A 405 -0.73 -22.69 20.92
CA ALA A 405 -1.63 -23.35 21.86
C ALA A 405 -2.07 -24.73 21.34
N ASP A 406 -2.43 -25.62 22.27
CA ASP A 406 -3.14 -26.86 21.94
C ASP A 406 -4.64 -26.55 21.89
N VAL A 407 -5.21 -26.72 20.70
CA VAL A 407 -6.58 -26.27 20.38
C VAL A 407 -7.57 -27.40 20.59
N TYR A 408 -8.69 -27.06 21.22
CA TYR A 408 -9.82 -27.95 21.46
C TYR A 408 -11.09 -27.28 20.93
N THR A 409 -11.78 -27.94 20.00
CA THR A 409 -13.07 -27.49 19.47
C THR A 409 -14.06 -28.65 19.47
N VAL A 410 -15.28 -28.40 19.95
CA VAL A 410 -16.36 -29.39 19.99
C VAL A 410 -17.18 -29.43 18.71
N ILE A 411 -17.16 -28.35 17.93
CA ILE A 411 -17.84 -28.23 16.64
C ILE A 411 -16.85 -27.85 15.53
N PRO A 412 -17.04 -28.36 14.29
CA PRO A 412 -16.23 -27.94 13.15
C PRO A 412 -16.49 -26.47 12.79
N ARG A 413 -15.60 -25.87 12.00
CA ARG A 413 -15.72 -24.48 11.51
C ARG A 413 -15.79 -23.43 12.63
N SER A 414 -15.28 -23.76 13.81
CA SER A 414 -15.12 -22.83 14.92
C SER A 414 -14.06 -21.79 14.58
N ALA A 415 -14.33 -20.53 14.93
CA ALA A 415 -13.37 -19.44 14.84
C ALA A 415 -13.24 -18.73 16.19
N ALA A 416 -12.04 -18.22 16.45
CA ALA A 416 -11.76 -17.29 17.54
C ALA A 416 -10.83 -16.20 16.99
N TYR A 417 -11.07 -14.95 17.35
CA TYR A 417 -10.23 -13.84 16.91
C TYR A 417 -9.34 -13.44 18.05
N PHE A 418 -8.14 -12.95 17.76
CA PHE A 418 -7.14 -12.61 18.74
C PHE A 418 -6.52 -11.26 18.43
N ALA A 419 -6.27 -10.49 19.47
CA ALA A 419 -5.57 -9.22 19.41
C ALA A 419 -4.87 -8.94 20.74
N LEU A 420 -3.86 -8.07 20.71
CA LEU A 420 -3.30 -7.50 21.93
C LEU A 420 -4.09 -6.26 22.32
N SER A 421 -4.32 -6.10 23.62
CA SER A 421 -5.04 -4.97 24.19
C SER A 421 -4.26 -4.36 25.35
N VAL A 422 -4.50 -3.08 25.60
CA VAL A 422 -3.85 -2.33 26.69
C VAL A 422 -4.91 -1.61 27.51
N GLY A 423 -4.82 -1.73 28.83
CA GLY A 423 -5.67 -1.00 29.78
C GLY A 423 -5.35 -1.31 31.24
N LYS A 424 -5.96 -0.56 32.16
CA LYS A 424 -5.79 -0.77 33.62
C LYS A 424 -6.42 -2.08 34.08
N THR A 425 -7.60 -2.39 33.56
CA THR A 425 -8.35 -3.62 33.83
C THR A 425 -8.75 -4.29 32.52
N ALA A 426 -9.08 -5.58 32.58
CA ALA A 426 -9.62 -6.36 31.46
C ALA A 426 -10.82 -5.67 30.77
N LEU A 427 -11.72 -5.07 31.56
CA LEU A 427 -12.93 -4.40 31.03
C LEU A 427 -12.60 -3.11 30.26
N THR A 428 -11.57 -2.39 30.70
CA THR A 428 -11.14 -1.12 30.10
C THR A 428 -10.10 -1.28 28.99
N ALA A 429 -9.58 -2.49 28.77
CA ALA A 429 -8.55 -2.75 27.80
C ALA A 429 -9.05 -2.54 26.36
N LYS A 430 -8.34 -1.72 25.59
CA LYS A 430 -8.64 -1.42 24.19
C LYS A 430 -7.69 -2.16 23.26
N VAL A 431 -8.21 -2.60 22.12
CA VAL A 431 -7.39 -3.30 21.10
C VAL A 431 -6.36 -2.33 20.54
N VAL A 432 -5.10 -2.72 20.63
CA VAL A 432 -3.98 -1.96 20.09
C VAL A 432 -4.13 -1.89 18.58
N GLN A 433 -4.17 -0.67 18.04
CA GLN A 433 -4.23 -0.41 16.60
C GLN A 433 -5.36 -1.17 15.89
N ASN A 434 -6.50 -1.35 16.58
CA ASN A 434 -7.79 -1.70 15.98
C ASN A 434 -7.81 -2.94 15.07
N ASN A 435 -6.88 -3.87 15.26
CA ASN A 435 -6.73 -5.06 14.42
C ASN A 435 -6.92 -6.35 15.19
N THR A 436 -7.44 -7.36 14.50
CA THR A 436 -7.63 -8.72 15.03
C THR A 436 -7.24 -9.73 13.93
N MET A 437 -6.78 -10.90 14.35
CA MET A 437 -6.53 -12.03 13.46
C MET A 437 -7.28 -13.28 13.93
N PRO A 438 -7.92 -14.02 13.01
CA PRO A 438 -8.65 -15.24 13.34
C PRO A 438 -7.71 -16.44 13.49
N LEU A 439 -8.11 -17.38 14.34
CA LEU A 439 -7.83 -18.80 14.26
C LEU A 439 -9.13 -19.49 13.88
N ARG A 440 -9.13 -20.25 12.79
CA ARG A 440 -10.31 -20.97 12.33
C ARG A 440 -9.98 -22.44 12.10
N GLU A 441 -10.71 -23.32 12.77
CA GLU A 441 -10.56 -24.77 12.62
C GLU A 441 -11.59 -25.29 11.60
N LYS A 442 -11.13 -26.02 10.58
CA LYS A 442 -12.02 -26.63 9.57
C LYS A 442 -12.80 -27.81 10.13
N HIS A 443 -12.14 -28.59 10.99
CA HIS A 443 -12.68 -29.78 11.65
C HIS A 443 -12.69 -29.59 13.17
N THR A 444 -13.23 -30.55 13.90
CA THR A 444 -13.03 -30.58 15.35
C THR A 444 -11.54 -30.80 15.66
N ALA A 445 -11.06 -30.15 16.72
CA ALA A 445 -9.69 -30.24 17.19
C ALA A 445 -9.69 -30.83 18.60
N ARG A 446 -8.77 -31.74 18.88
CA ARG A 446 -8.61 -32.34 20.22
C ARG A 446 -7.12 -32.37 20.59
N GLY A 447 -6.65 -31.29 21.21
CA GLY A 447 -5.25 -31.14 21.59
C GLY A 447 -4.33 -30.93 20.40
N VAL A 448 -4.83 -30.29 19.33
CA VAL A 448 -4.03 -30.08 18.13
C VAL A 448 -3.22 -28.81 18.29
N ARG A 449 -1.89 -28.92 18.23
CA ARG A 449 -1.00 -27.77 18.36
C ARG A 449 -1.14 -26.84 17.16
N ARG A 450 -1.41 -25.56 17.43
CA ARG A 450 -1.47 -24.48 16.45
C ARG A 450 -0.53 -23.36 16.84
N THR A 451 0.04 -22.72 15.83
CA THR A 451 0.72 -21.43 15.96
C THR A 451 0.07 -20.47 14.99
N ILE A 452 -0.38 -19.32 15.48
CA ILE A 452 -0.96 -18.26 14.65
C ILE A 452 -0.21 -16.96 14.84
N GLU A 453 -0.10 -16.20 13.76
CA GLU A 453 0.28 -14.80 13.82
C GLU A 453 -0.91 -13.96 14.29
N LEU A 454 -0.62 -13.04 15.19
CA LEU A 454 -1.52 -11.98 15.59
C LEU A 454 -1.26 -10.74 14.74
N PRO A 455 -2.13 -9.70 14.80
CA PRO A 455 -1.81 -8.44 14.17
C PRO A 455 -0.45 -7.94 14.62
N ALA A 456 0.40 -7.56 13.66
CA ALA A 456 1.60 -6.83 13.95
C ALA A 456 1.22 -5.45 14.52
N ILE A 457 1.92 -5.04 15.58
CA ILE A 457 1.61 -3.83 16.32
C ILE A 457 2.90 -3.07 16.66
N ALA A 458 2.73 -1.82 17.10
CA ALA A 458 3.70 -1.11 17.92
C ALA A 458 2.97 -0.38 19.05
N VAL A 459 3.39 -0.56 20.30
CA VAL A 459 2.70 0.02 21.45
C VAL A 459 3.62 0.24 22.64
N ASP A 460 3.39 1.35 23.34
CA ASP A 460 3.90 1.58 24.68
C ASP A 460 2.82 1.21 25.69
N VAL A 461 3.15 0.33 26.62
CA VAL A 461 2.28 -0.03 27.75
C VAL A 461 2.80 0.72 28.97
N PRO A 462 2.13 1.80 29.42
CA PRO A 462 2.63 2.62 30.52
C PRO A 462 2.62 1.89 31.86
N ALA A 463 3.38 2.40 32.83
CA ALA A 463 3.28 1.95 34.21
C ALA A 463 1.82 2.04 34.71
N GLY A 464 1.36 1.03 35.44
CA GLY A 464 -0.01 0.92 35.92
C GLY A 464 -1.04 0.45 34.87
N GLN A 465 -0.61 0.16 33.64
CA GLN A 465 -1.44 -0.54 32.64
C GLN A 465 -0.95 -1.98 32.43
N ASN A 466 -1.86 -2.80 31.91
CA ASN A 466 -1.61 -4.21 31.60
C ASN A 466 -1.70 -4.43 30.10
N LEU A 467 -0.77 -5.21 29.59
CA LEU A 467 -0.91 -5.88 28.31
C LEU A 467 -1.77 -7.13 28.51
N THR A 468 -2.82 -7.25 27.71
CA THR A 468 -3.67 -8.44 27.70
C THR A 468 -3.77 -9.03 26.30
N SER A 469 -3.89 -10.36 26.21
CA SER A 469 -4.41 -11.00 25.01
C SER A 469 -5.91 -10.95 25.12
N ARG A 470 -6.57 -10.39 24.12
CA ARG A 470 -8.03 -10.36 24.05
C ARG A 470 -8.45 -11.24 22.90
N SER A 471 -9.43 -12.11 23.15
CA SER A 471 -10.13 -12.79 22.07
C SER A 471 -11.43 -12.03 21.74
N PRO A 472 -11.42 -11.11 20.77
CA PRO A 472 -12.65 -10.60 20.19
C PRO A 472 -13.43 -11.73 19.49
N ARG A 473 -14.74 -11.53 19.37
CA ARG A 473 -15.66 -12.48 18.70
C ARG A 473 -15.22 -12.78 17.28
#